data_AF-A0A942IBP5-F1
#
_entry.id   AF-A0A942IBP5-F1
#
_cell.length_a   1.000
_cell.length_b   1.000
_cell.length_c   1.000
_cell.angle_alpha   90.00
_cell.angle_beta   90.00
_cell.angle_gamma   90.00
#
_symmetry.space_group_name_H-M   'P 1'
#
loop_
_entity.id
_entity.type
_entity.pdbx_description
1 polymer ?
#
loop_
_entity_poly.entity_id
_entity_poly.type
_entity_poly.pdbx_seq_one_letter_code
_entity_poly.pdbx_strand_id
1 'polypeptide(L)'
;MSEEVVTSEISADLDQVVGLMQQHGIRRIPLSRPVGLVTFDDLVVDSSLSLETLRGIVTAQLEVEAPHKPAGMLHPSAGMTAQSRTRALMRAKARAEATYGRMLQAMADATGLERNSAERALLIACCMLCRRLAPGEAQHLIAQLPSLLQQQLDQCADGPDRAVSTEAIEDKLSRSLGLAPESASEILRAICRVIAENVSEGQIQEVRGQLPDEMKALFPITA
;
A
#
# COMPACT_ATOMS: atom_id res chain seq x y z
N MET A 1 -7.81 17.64 25.80
CA MET A 1 -9.05 16.87 25.98
C MET A 1 -9.62 16.65 24.60
N SER A 2 -10.08 15.45 24.23
CA SER A 2 -10.70 15.26 22.92
C SER A 2 -12.03 16.00 22.94
N GLU A 3 -12.24 16.92 22.00
CA GLU A 3 -13.53 17.59 21.81
C GLU A 3 -14.62 16.54 21.53
N GLU A 4 -15.84 16.82 21.99
CA GLU A 4 -16.99 15.97 21.76
C GLU A 4 -17.27 15.86 20.26
N VAL A 5 -17.40 14.64 19.75
CA VAL A 5 -17.57 14.41 18.31
C VAL A 5 -19.01 14.73 17.93
N VAL A 6 -19.20 15.71 17.05
CA VAL A 6 -20.50 16.01 16.44
C VAL A 6 -20.93 14.82 15.58
N THR A 7 -22.10 14.26 15.86
CA THR A 7 -22.68 13.10 15.18
C THR A 7 -24.08 13.43 14.68
N SER A 8 -24.59 12.66 13.72
CA SER A 8 -25.98 12.75 13.26
C SER A 8 -26.64 11.37 13.28
N GLU A 9 -27.95 11.29 13.46
CA GLU A 9 -28.68 10.02 13.37
C GLU A 9 -28.74 9.52 11.92
N ILE A 10 -28.79 8.19 11.70
CA ILE A 10 -28.92 7.63 10.35
C ILE A 10 -30.23 8.08 9.67
N SER A 11 -31.27 8.36 10.47
CA SER A 11 -32.55 8.87 9.98
C SER A 11 -32.58 10.38 9.76
N ALA A 12 -31.47 11.09 9.97
CA ALA A 12 -31.42 12.53 9.78
C ALA A 12 -31.59 12.88 8.30
N ASP A 13 -32.33 13.96 8.04
CA ASP A 13 -32.42 14.51 6.70
C ASP A 13 -31.15 15.27 6.31
N LEU A 14 -31.02 15.57 5.02
CA LEU A 14 -29.85 16.24 4.48
C LEU A 14 -29.70 17.68 5.04
N ASP A 15 -30.81 18.38 5.30
CA ASP A 15 -30.79 19.75 5.83
C ASP A 15 -30.25 19.80 7.27
N GLN A 16 -30.56 18.79 8.08
CA GLN A 16 -30.00 18.62 9.42
C GLN A 16 -28.49 18.40 9.37
N VAL A 17 -28.01 17.56 8.44
CA VAL A 17 -26.57 17.32 8.24
C VAL A 17 -25.86 18.60 7.78
N VAL A 18 -26.46 19.34 6.84
CA VAL A 18 -25.95 20.64 6.38
C VAL A 18 -25.90 21.66 7.51
N GLY A 19 -26.95 21.74 8.33
CA GLY A 19 -27.02 22.62 9.49
C GLY A 19 -25.90 22.35 10.47
N LEU A 20 -25.60 21.08 10.75
CA LEU A 20 -24.45 20.69 11.57
C LEU A 20 -23.10 21.11 10.95
N MET A 21 -22.93 20.97 9.63
CA MET A 21 -21.71 21.40 8.93
C MET A 21 -21.51 22.91 9.01
N GLN A 22 -22.58 23.70 8.87
CA GLN A 22 -22.55 25.16 8.96
C GLN A 22 -22.32 25.64 10.39
N GLN A 23 -23.07 25.09 11.36
CA GLN A 23 -23.00 25.51 12.75
C GLN A 23 -21.65 25.21 13.39
N HIS A 24 -21.04 24.06 13.06
CA HIS A 24 -19.79 23.62 13.67
C HIS A 24 -18.56 23.80 12.76
N GLY A 25 -18.73 24.27 11.52
CA GLY A 25 -17.62 24.45 10.57
C GLY A 25 -16.91 23.13 10.22
N ILE A 26 -17.63 22.01 10.19
CA ILE A 26 -17.09 20.66 9.98
C ILE A 26 -17.39 20.13 8.58
N ARG A 27 -16.52 19.24 8.08
CA ARG A 27 -16.64 18.60 6.74
C ARG A 27 -17.07 17.15 6.78
N ARG A 28 -17.12 16.55 7.96
CA ARG A 28 -17.26 15.10 8.15
C ARG A 28 -18.13 14.85 9.36
N ILE A 29 -19.29 14.26 9.13
CA ILE A 29 -20.27 13.95 10.19
C ILE A 29 -20.44 12.43 10.25
N PRO A 30 -19.91 11.77 11.29
CA PRO A 30 -20.21 10.36 11.54
C PRO A 30 -21.69 10.18 11.87
N LEU A 31 -22.29 9.11 11.34
CA LEU A 31 -23.64 8.73 11.71
C LEU A 31 -23.64 7.91 13.02
N SER A 32 -24.74 7.96 13.78
CA SER A 32 -24.92 7.33 15.09
C SER A 32 -24.69 5.80 14.99
N ARG A 33 -23.65 5.33 15.69
CA ARG A 33 -22.93 4.05 15.48
C ARG A 33 -22.11 4.08 14.19
N PRO A 34 -20.79 3.81 14.20
CA PRO A 34 -19.87 4.10 13.09
C PRO A 34 -20.07 3.12 11.92
N VAL A 35 -21.20 3.23 11.24
CA VAL A 35 -21.56 2.44 10.06
C VAL A 35 -21.65 3.31 8.81
N GLY A 36 -21.48 4.64 8.95
CA GLY A 36 -21.50 5.58 7.83
C GLY A 36 -20.89 6.94 8.18
N LEU A 37 -20.44 7.65 7.13
CA LEU A 37 -19.86 8.99 7.21
C LEU A 37 -20.45 9.82 6.07
N VAL A 38 -20.96 11.02 6.39
CA VAL A 38 -21.30 12.00 5.36
C VAL A 38 -20.17 13.01 5.27
N THR A 39 -19.61 13.19 4.08
CA THR A 39 -18.59 14.21 3.84
C THR A 39 -19.10 15.33 2.96
N PHE A 40 -18.58 16.53 3.17
CA PHE A 40 -18.86 17.65 2.28
C PHE A 40 -18.51 17.34 0.81
N ASP A 41 -17.43 16.58 0.59
CA ASP A 41 -16.99 16.20 -0.76
C ASP A 41 -18.05 15.33 -1.46
N ASP A 42 -18.69 14.41 -0.74
CA ASP A 42 -19.81 13.62 -1.28
C ASP A 42 -20.99 14.51 -1.69
N LEU A 43 -21.33 15.51 -0.87
CA LEU A 43 -22.42 16.44 -1.15
C LEU A 43 -22.15 17.34 -2.37
N VAL A 44 -20.88 17.68 -2.60
CA VAL A 44 -20.45 18.42 -3.80
C VAL A 44 -20.52 17.55 -5.05
N VAL A 45 -20.02 16.31 -4.97
CA VAL A 45 -19.98 15.38 -6.10
C VAL A 45 -21.38 14.97 -6.53
N ASP A 46 -22.25 14.64 -5.57
CA ASP A 46 -23.62 14.19 -5.84
C ASP A 46 -24.54 15.33 -6.32
N SER A 47 -24.07 16.59 -6.32
CA SER A 47 -24.87 17.78 -6.66
C SER A 47 -26.19 17.85 -5.88
N SER A 48 -26.21 17.26 -4.68
CA SER A 48 -27.39 17.11 -3.83
C SER A 48 -27.81 18.42 -3.15
N LEU A 49 -26.95 19.44 -3.22
CA LEU A 49 -27.15 20.75 -2.60
C LEU A 49 -27.02 21.89 -3.60
N SER A 50 -27.69 23.00 -3.29
CA SER A 50 -27.54 24.24 -4.05
C SER A 50 -26.14 24.85 -3.85
N LEU A 51 -25.65 25.59 -4.85
CA LEU A 51 -24.39 26.33 -4.74
C LEU A 51 -24.38 27.33 -3.58
N GLU A 52 -25.54 27.91 -3.25
CA GLU A 52 -25.67 28.83 -2.12
C GLU A 52 -25.48 28.10 -0.78
N THR A 53 -26.06 26.91 -0.64
CA THR A 53 -25.90 26.05 0.54
C THR A 53 -24.45 25.61 0.73
N LEU A 54 -23.79 25.18 -0.37
CA LEU A 54 -22.38 24.80 -0.36
C LEU A 54 -21.47 25.97 0.03
N ARG A 55 -21.75 27.17 -0.50
CA ARG A 55 -21.04 28.40 -0.14
C ARG A 55 -21.18 28.69 1.35
N GLY A 56 -22.39 28.57 1.91
CA GLY A 56 -22.64 28.77 3.34
C GLY A 56 -21.77 27.86 4.23
N ILE A 57 -21.64 26.58 3.85
CA ILE A 57 -20.77 25.63 4.55
C ILE A 57 -19.29 26.06 4.48
N VAL A 58 -18.80 26.44 3.30
CA VAL A 58 -17.39 26.85 3.12
C VAL A 58 -17.09 28.15 3.86
N THR A 59 -18.01 29.12 3.84
CA THR A 59 -17.85 30.38 4.58
C THR A 59 -17.70 30.12 6.08
N ALA A 60 -18.59 29.30 6.67
CA ALA A 60 -18.51 28.95 8.08
C ALA A 60 -17.18 28.26 8.46
N GLN A 61 -16.59 27.49 7.54
CA GLN A 61 -15.29 26.86 7.73
C GLN A 61 -14.10 27.83 7.66
N LEU A 62 -14.23 28.92 6.91
CA LEU A 62 -13.19 29.93 6.74
C LEU A 62 -13.24 31.02 7.81
N GLU A 63 -14.40 31.22 8.43
CA GLU A 63 -14.59 32.19 9.52
C GLU A 63 -13.97 31.75 10.85
N VAL A 64 -13.76 30.44 11.04
CA VAL A 64 -13.13 29.90 12.25
C VAL A 64 -11.63 29.72 12.01
N GLU A 65 -10.80 30.44 12.78
CA GLU A 65 -9.37 30.16 12.83
C GLU A 65 -9.13 28.71 13.24
N ALA A 66 -8.48 27.92 12.38
CA ALA A 66 -8.19 26.52 12.67
C ALA A 66 -7.36 26.43 13.98
N PRO A 67 -7.87 25.81 15.07
CA PRO A 67 -7.30 25.94 16.42
C PRO A 67 -5.84 25.49 16.57
N HIS A 68 -5.31 24.78 15.58
CA HIS A 68 -3.98 24.17 15.56
C HIS A 68 -3.13 24.64 14.37
N LYS A 69 -3.52 25.73 13.70
CA LYS A 69 -2.82 26.28 12.54
C LYS A 69 -2.17 27.61 12.94
N PRO A 70 -0.83 27.65 13.12
CA PRO A 70 -0.14 28.91 13.35
C PRO A 70 -0.40 29.89 12.20
N ALA A 71 -0.48 31.18 12.51
CA ALA A 71 -0.56 32.23 11.49
C ALA A 71 0.58 32.08 10.46
N GLY A 72 0.24 32.02 9.17
CA GLY A 72 1.20 31.86 8.07
C GLY A 72 1.51 30.41 7.65
N MET A 73 1.07 29.40 8.39
CA MET A 73 1.16 28.00 7.94
C MET A 73 -0.03 27.63 7.06
N LEU A 74 0.14 26.72 6.10
CA LEU A 74 -0.97 26.22 5.25
C LEU A 74 -1.68 25.00 5.85
N HIS A 75 -1.03 24.29 6.77
CA HIS A 75 -1.51 23.07 7.39
C HIS A 75 -1.42 23.15 8.92
N PRO A 76 -2.29 22.43 9.67
CA PRO A 76 -2.18 22.35 11.11
C PRO A 76 -0.84 21.74 11.52
N SER A 77 -0.05 22.47 12.30
CA SER A 77 1.12 21.93 12.97
C SER A 77 0.71 21.64 14.41
N ALA A 78 -0.06 20.58 14.62
CA ALA A 78 -0.24 20.07 15.97
C ALA A 78 1.16 19.78 16.51
N GLY A 79 1.56 20.46 17.60
CA GLY A 79 2.85 20.21 18.25
C GLY A 79 2.98 18.70 18.48
N MET A 80 3.83 18.04 17.70
CA MET A 80 3.94 16.58 17.73
C MET A 80 4.52 16.20 19.09
N THR A 81 3.66 15.91 20.05
CA THR A 81 4.11 15.36 21.33
C THR A 81 4.87 14.07 21.05
N ALA A 82 5.87 13.78 21.88
CA ALA A 82 6.61 12.52 21.78
C ALA A 82 5.66 11.31 21.75
N GLN A 83 4.57 11.37 22.52
CA GLN A 83 3.53 10.34 22.55
C GLN A 83 2.78 10.18 21.21
N SER A 84 2.45 11.29 20.53
CA SER A 84 1.81 11.26 19.20
C SER A 84 2.74 10.64 18.15
N ARG A 85 4.02 11.02 18.17
CA ARG A 85 5.06 10.45 17.29
C ARG A 85 5.21 8.94 17.51
N THR A 86 5.27 8.49 18.76
CA THR A 86 5.34 7.06 19.09
C THR A 86 4.13 6.29 18.56
N ARG A 87 2.91 6.81 18.73
CA ARG A 87 1.69 6.18 18.18
C ARG A 87 1.69 6.13 16.66
N ALA A 88 2.19 7.17 15.99
CA ALA A 88 2.32 7.18 14.54
C ALA A 88 3.31 6.09 14.06
N LEU A 89 4.48 5.99 14.70
CA LEU A 89 5.48 4.96 14.42
C LEU A 89 4.93 3.54 14.65
N MET A 90 4.23 3.30 15.76
CA MET A 90 3.61 2.01 16.04
C MET A 90 2.59 1.62 14.98
N ARG A 91 1.75 2.56 14.52
CA ARG A 91 0.79 2.32 13.43
C ARG A 91 1.49 2.07 12.09
N ALA A 92 2.57 2.78 11.79
CA ALA A 92 3.36 2.54 10.59
C ALA A 92 3.98 1.14 10.59
N LYS A 93 4.59 0.75 11.71
CA LYS A 93 5.17 -0.59 11.92
C LYS A 93 4.11 -1.69 11.76
N ALA A 94 2.96 -1.57 12.45
CA ALA A 94 1.89 -2.56 12.35
C ALA A 94 1.35 -2.71 10.92
N ARG A 95 1.26 -1.61 10.15
CA ARG A 95 0.86 -1.68 8.74
C ARG A 95 1.91 -2.38 7.88
N ALA A 96 3.19 -2.08 8.08
CA ALA A 96 4.28 -2.74 7.38
C ALA A 96 4.29 -4.26 7.63
N GLU A 97 4.16 -4.66 8.90
CA GLU A 97 4.05 -6.07 9.31
C GLU A 97 2.82 -6.75 8.72
N ALA A 98 1.66 -6.10 8.74
CA ALA A 98 0.44 -6.66 8.17
C ALA A 98 0.52 -6.83 6.65
N THR A 99 1.08 -5.86 5.93
CA THR A 99 1.25 -5.95 4.47
C THR A 99 2.23 -7.05 4.09
N TYR A 100 3.38 -7.11 4.78
CA TYR A 100 4.35 -8.18 4.58
C TYR A 100 3.76 -9.56 4.90
N GLY A 101 3.02 -9.68 6.01
CA GLY A 101 2.33 -10.90 6.40
C GLY A 101 1.31 -11.38 5.39
N ARG A 102 0.53 -10.48 4.76
CA ARG A 102 -0.40 -10.84 3.68
C ARG A 102 0.33 -11.40 2.46
N MET A 103 1.43 -10.78 2.05
CA MET A 103 2.24 -11.27 0.93
C MET A 103 2.83 -12.65 1.24
N LEU A 104 3.37 -12.86 2.43
CA LEU A 104 3.90 -14.18 2.84
C LEU A 104 2.81 -15.26 2.91
N GLN A 105 1.60 -14.91 3.33
CA GLN A 105 0.48 -15.85 3.31
C GLN A 105 0.13 -16.24 1.88
N ALA A 106 0.02 -15.27 0.96
CA ALA A 106 -0.21 -15.55 -0.46
C ALA A 106 0.89 -16.43 -1.07
N MET A 107 2.16 -16.22 -0.68
CA MET A 107 3.27 -17.09 -1.09
C MET A 107 3.12 -18.51 -0.57
N ALA A 108 2.83 -18.68 0.72
CA ALA A 108 2.63 -20.00 1.33
C ALA A 108 1.47 -20.75 0.66
N ASP A 109 0.35 -20.06 0.42
CA ASP A 109 -0.83 -20.63 -0.24
C ASP A 109 -0.53 -21.04 -1.70
N ALA A 110 0.21 -20.21 -2.43
CA ALA A 110 0.54 -20.46 -3.84
C ALA A 110 1.62 -21.54 -4.04
N THR A 111 2.53 -21.70 -3.08
CA THR A 111 3.69 -22.62 -3.19
C THR A 111 3.54 -23.91 -2.39
N GLY A 112 2.59 -23.96 -1.44
CA GLY A 112 2.46 -25.05 -0.48
C GLY A 112 3.59 -25.12 0.55
N LEU A 113 4.47 -24.12 0.61
CA LEU A 113 5.58 -24.07 1.55
C LEU A 113 5.13 -23.59 2.93
N GLU A 114 5.80 -24.07 3.98
CA GLU A 114 5.70 -23.46 5.31
C GLU A 114 6.15 -21.99 5.24
N ARG A 115 5.56 -21.13 6.07
CA ARG A 115 5.80 -19.68 6.11
C ARG A 115 7.28 -19.28 6.04
N ASN A 116 8.14 -19.91 6.85
CA ASN A 116 9.58 -19.60 6.86
C ASN A 116 10.27 -19.98 5.53
N SER A 117 9.88 -21.10 4.95
CA SER A 117 10.37 -21.55 3.64
C SER A 117 9.85 -20.66 2.52
N ALA A 118 8.59 -20.22 2.58
CA ALA A 118 7.99 -19.29 1.63
C ALA A 118 8.69 -17.91 1.66
N GLU A 119 8.96 -17.38 2.85
CA GLU A 119 9.73 -16.14 3.03
C GLU A 119 11.14 -16.24 2.43
N ARG A 120 11.84 -17.33 2.72
CA ARG A 120 13.18 -17.58 2.17
C ARG A 120 13.16 -17.76 0.64
N ALA A 121 12.14 -18.43 0.11
CA ALA A 121 11.95 -18.59 -1.33
C ALA A 121 11.71 -17.24 -2.02
N LEU A 122 10.83 -16.42 -1.44
CA LEU A 122 10.53 -15.07 -1.91
C LEU A 122 11.79 -14.20 -1.97
N LEU A 123 12.56 -14.18 -0.88
CA LEU A 123 13.81 -13.41 -0.79
C LEU A 123 14.83 -13.82 -1.86
N ILE A 124 15.00 -15.13 -2.08
CA ILE A 124 15.92 -15.65 -3.10
C ILE A 124 15.47 -15.21 -4.49
N ALA A 125 14.21 -15.44 -4.83
CA ALA A 125 13.66 -15.10 -6.14
C ALA A 125 13.73 -13.59 -6.40
N CYS A 126 13.25 -12.76 -5.46
CA CYS A 126 13.31 -11.30 -5.60
C CYS A 126 14.75 -10.79 -5.73
N CYS A 127 15.68 -11.26 -4.89
CA CYS A 127 17.06 -10.78 -4.96
C CYS A 127 17.73 -11.17 -6.29
N MET A 128 17.51 -12.40 -6.78
CA MET A 128 18.05 -12.83 -8.07
C MET A 128 17.41 -12.08 -9.24
N LEU A 129 16.09 -11.86 -9.21
CA LEU A 129 15.41 -11.02 -10.20
C LEU A 129 15.97 -9.60 -10.21
N CYS A 130 16.13 -8.96 -9.04
CA CYS A 130 16.73 -7.62 -8.94
C CYS A 130 18.14 -7.58 -9.52
N ARG A 131 18.96 -8.61 -9.25
CA ARG A 131 20.32 -8.71 -9.82
C ARG A 131 20.31 -8.88 -11.33
N ARG A 132 19.29 -9.53 -11.90
CA ARG A 132 19.19 -9.72 -13.34
C ARG A 132 18.88 -8.43 -14.09
N LEU A 133 18.14 -7.52 -13.44
CA LEU A 133 17.66 -6.27 -13.99
C LEU A 133 18.74 -5.18 -13.97
N ALA A 134 18.54 -4.14 -14.79
CA ALA A 134 19.33 -2.93 -14.67
C ALA A 134 19.05 -2.25 -13.31
N PRO A 135 20.01 -1.55 -12.68
CA PRO A 135 19.85 -1.02 -11.32
C PRO A 135 18.61 -0.14 -11.11
N GLY A 136 18.28 0.71 -12.08
CA GLY A 136 17.08 1.56 -12.01
C GLY A 136 15.79 0.73 -12.01
N GLU A 137 15.71 -0.29 -12.87
CA GLU A 137 14.55 -1.18 -12.93
C GLU A 137 14.41 -2.03 -11.66
N ALA A 138 15.54 -2.52 -11.12
CA ALA A 138 15.55 -3.22 -9.85
C ALA A 138 15.03 -2.33 -8.70
N GLN A 139 15.45 -1.06 -8.64
CA GLN A 139 14.96 -0.10 -7.65
C GLN A 139 13.47 0.19 -7.80
N HIS A 140 12.97 0.32 -9.02
CA HIS A 140 11.54 0.51 -9.28
C HIS A 140 10.73 -0.71 -8.82
N LEU A 141 11.18 -1.93 -9.12
CA LEU A 141 10.55 -3.16 -8.63
C LEU A 141 10.55 -3.21 -7.10
N ILE A 142 11.70 -2.95 -6.46
CA ILE A 142 11.82 -2.94 -4.99
C ILE A 142 10.83 -1.93 -4.38
N ALA A 143 10.70 -0.73 -4.94
CA ALA A 143 9.81 0.30 -4.42
C ALA A 143 8.32 -0.10 -4.38
N GLN A 144 7.90 -1.07 -5.19
CA GLN A 144 6.53 -1.60 -5.21
C GLN A 144 6.30 -2.72 -4.18
N LEU A 145 7.35 -3.28 -3.58
CA LEU A 145 7.26 -4.37 -2.61
C LEU A 145 6.96 -3.86 -1.19
N PRO A 146 6.49 -4.72 -0.26
CA PRO A 146 6.33 -4.34 1.14
C PRO A 146 7.63 -3.81 1.75
N SER A 147 7.57 -2.73 2.54
CA SER A 147 8.75 -2.03 3.06
C SER A 147 9.71 -2.91 3.88
N LEU A 148 9.22 -3.96 4.54
CA LEU A 148 10.06 -4.92 5.25
C LEU A 148 10.90 -5.78 4.29
N LEU A 149 10.36 -6.09 3.12
CA LEU A 149 11.07 -6.81 2.06
C LEU A 149 12.07 -5.89 1.34
N GLN A 150 11.73 -4.62 1.16
CA GLN A 150 12.63 -3.62 0.56
C GLN A 150 13.98 -3.56 1.27
N GLN A 151 13.95 -3.45 2.60
CA GLN A 151 15.16 -3.41 3.44
C GLN A 151 16.06 -4.64 3.28
N GLN A 152 15.47 -5.80 2.95
CA GLN A 152 16.21 -7.04 2.74
C GLN A 152 16.81 -7.14 1.33
N LEU A 153 16.36 -6.29 0.40
CA LEU A 153 16.75 -6.28 -1.02
C LEU A 153 17.66 -5.10 -1.40
N ASP A 154 17.98 -4.20 -0.47
CA ASP A 154 18.80 -2.99 -0.73
C ASP A 154 20.14 -3.31 -1.44
N GLN A 155 20.72 -4.49 -1.20
CA GLN A 155 22.00 -4.93 -1.78
C GLN A 155 21.85 -5.86 -3.00
N CYS A 156 20.63 -5.98 -3.55
CA CYS A 156 20.34 -6.83 -4.69
C CYS A 156 20.24 -6.06 -6.01
N ALA A 157 20.40 -4.72 -6.00
CA ALA A 157 20.23 -3.85 -7.16
C ALA A 157 21.55 -3.51 -7.91
N ASP A 158 22.62 -4.28 -7.70
CA ASP A 158 23.96 -4.04 -8.29
C ASP A 158 24.11 -4.58 -9.74
N GLY A 159 23.00 -4.99 -10.37
CA GLY A 159 22.96 -5.65 -11.68
C GLY A 159 23.29 -4.76 -12.90
N PRO A 160 23.12 -5.26 -14.13
CA PRO A 160 22.56 -6.58 -14.48
C PRO A 160 23.63 -7.69 -14.48
N ASP A 161 23.42 -8.71 -13.67
CA ASP A 161 24.16 -9.97 -13.69
C ASP A 161 23.53 -10.94 -14.70
N ARG A 162 24.24 -11.18 -15.81
CA ARG A 162 23.78 -12.07 -16.89
C ARG A 162 23.90 -13.55 -16.53
N ALA A 163 24.62 -13.90 -15.47
CA ALA A 163 24.70 -15.29 -15.00
C ALA A 163 23.42 -15.73 -14.28
N VAL A 164 22.53 -14.79 -13.92
CA VAL A 164 21.21 -15.12 -13.38
C VAL A 164 20.29 -15.56 -14.51
N SER A 165 20.12 -16.88 -14.67
CA SER A 165 19.12 -17.51 -15.54
C SER A 165 17.97 -18.11 -14.71
N THR A 166 16.93 -18.61 -15.39
CA THR A 166 15.85 -19.37 -14.73
C THR A 166 16.41 -20.55 -13.96
N GLU A 167 17.30 -21.33 -14.58
CA GLU A 167 17.93 -22.51 -13.97
C GLU A 167 18.78 -22.12 -12.76
N ALA A 168 19.48 -20.98 -12.81
CA ALA A 168 20.26 -20.51 -11.67
C ALA A 168 19.37 -20.19 -10.45
N ILE A 169 18.18 -19.64 -10.69
CA ILE A 169 17.20 -19.36 -9.63
C ILE A 169 16.63 -20.67 -9.08
N GLU A 170 16.21 -21.60 -9.96
CA GLU A 170 15.69 -22.91 -9.58
C GLU A 170 16.71 -23.72 -8.78
N ASP A 171 17.97 -23.75 -9.21
CA ASP A 171 19.09 -24.39 -8.49
C ASP A 171 19.27 -23.78 -7.10
N LYS A 172 19.22 -22.44 -7.01
CA LYS A 172 19.36 -21.75 -5.72
C LYS A 172 18.20 -22.07 -4.79
N LEU A 173 16.97 -22.11 -5.31
CA LEU A 173 15.78 -22.49 -4.55
C LEU A 173 15.88 -23.95 -4.07
N SER A 174 16.18 -24.89 -4.96
CA SER A 174 16.33 -26.31 -4.66
C SER A 174 17.36 -26.54 -3.54
N ARG A 175 18.58 -25.99 -3.71
CA ARG A 175 19.65 -26.15 -2.71
C ARG A 175 19.32 -25.50 -1.37
N SER A 176 18.64 -24.35 -1.40
CA SER A 176 18.32 -23.60 -0.21
C SER A 176 17.19 -24.25 0.59
N LEU A 177 16.18 -24.78 -0.09
CA LEU A 177 14.96 -25.30 0.53
C LEU A 177 14.94 -26.84 0.61
N GLY A 178 15.93 -27.53 0.05
CA GLY A 178 15.99 -28.99 0.04
C GLY A 178 14.93 -29.62 -0.88
N LEU A 179 14.60 -28.96 -1.99
CA LEU A 179 13.52 -29.36 -2.89
C LEU A 179 14.05 -30.18 -4.07
N ALA A 180 13.21 -31.05 -4.62
CA ALA A 180 13.46 -31.67 -5.93
C ALA A 180 13.46 -30.60 -7.05
N PRO A 181 14.20 -30.79 -8.14
CA PRO A 181 14.28 -29.83 -9.25
C PRO A 181 12.92 -29.46 -9.85
N GLU A 182 12.04 -30.44 -10.05
CA GLU A 182 10.70 -30.21 -10.61
C GLU A 182 9.88 -29.29 -9.71
N SER A 183 9.94 -29.50 -8.39
CA SER A 183 9.26 -28.64 -7.41
C SER A 183 9.81 -27.22 -7.41
N ALA A 184 11.12 -27.03 -7.61
CA ALA A 184 11.72 -25.70 -7.65
C ALA A 184 11.18 -24.87 -8.83
N SER A 185 10.96 -25.50 -9.99
CA SER A 185 10.41 -24.84 -11.16
C SER A 185 8.95 -24.40 -10.96
N GLU A 186 8.12 -25.26 -10.36
CA GLU A 186 6.74 -24.93 -10.01
C GLU A 186 6.66 -23.80 -8.99
N ILE A 187 7.51 -23.85 -7.95
CA ILE A 187 7.60 -22.83 -6.90
C ILE A 187 8.04 -21.49 -7.48
N LEU A 188 9.03 -21.46 -8.38
CA LEU A 188 9.47 -20.21 -9.00
C LEU A 188 8.35 -19.54 -9.79
N ARG A 189 7.59 -20.30 -10.60
CA ARG A 189 6.43 -19.76 -11.33
C ARG A 189 5.35 -19.24 -10.39
N ALA A 190 5.07 -19.96 -9.31
CA ALA A 190 4.11 -19.51 -8.30
C ALA A 190 4.56 -18.21 -7.62
N ILE A 191 5.84 -18.07 -7.28
CA ILE A 191 6.41 -16.83 -6.71
C ILE A 191 6.28 -15.68 -7.70
N CYS A 192 6.68 -15.86 -8.96
CA CYS A 192 6.58 -14.82 -9.99
C CYS A 192 5.13 -14.36 -10.22
N ARG A 193 4.17 -15.29 -10.16
CA ARG A 193 2.74 -14.95 -10.22
C ARG A 193 2.31 -14.06 -9.05
N VAL A 194 2.63 -14.44 -7.81
CA VAL A 194 2.23 -13.64 -6.65
C VAL A 194 2.96 -12.28 -6.62
N ILE A 195 4.20 -12.20 -7.10
CA ILE A 195 4.88 -10.90 -7.32
C ILE A 195 4.07 -10.04 -8.30
N ALA A 196 3.65 -10.62 -9.43
CA ALA A 196 2.86 -9.90 -10.44
C ALA A 196 1.50 -9.42 -9.91
N GLU A 197 0.89 -10.13 -8.97
CA GLU A 197 -0.37 -9.74 -8.32
C GLU A 197 -0.20 -8.61 -7.29
N ASN A 198 1.02 -8.41 -6.77
CA ASN A 198 1.32 -7.42 -5.72
C ASN A 198 2.04 -6.17 -6.25
N VAL A 199 2.40 -6.16 -7.53
CA VAL A 199 3.11 -5.07 -8.21
C VAL A 199 2.21 -4.53 -9.32
N SER A 200 2.36 -3.24 -9.66
CA SER A 200 1.56 -2.66 -10.74
C SER A 200 1.83 -3.35 -12.09
N GLU A 201 0.80 -3.44 -12.92
CA GLU A 201 0.92 -4.05 -14.24
C GLU A 201 2.01 -3.40 -15.11
N GLY A 202 2.08 -2.07 -15.12
CA GLY A 202 3.12 -1.34 -15.86
C GLY A 202 4.52 -1.73 -15.43
N GLN A 203 4.76 -1.87 -14.13
CA GLN A 203 6.06 -2.31 -13.62
C GLN A 203 6.39 -3.75 -14.05
N ILE A 204 5.40 -4.66 -14.07
CA ILE A 204 5.64 -6.02 -14.56
C ILE A 204 5.99 -6.04 -16.05
N GLN A 205 5.41 -5.15 -16.85
CA GLN A 205 5.79 -5.02 -18.27
C GLN A 205 7.22 -4.48 -18.43
N GLU A 206 7.63 -3.50 -17.62
CA GLU A 206 9.00 -2.98 -17.59
C GLU A 206 10.01 -4.07 -17.19
N VAL A 207 9.73 -4.83 -16.13
CA VAL A 207 10.54 -5.99 -15.70
C VAL A 207 10.65 -7.00 -16.84
N ARG A 208 9.52 -7.42 -17.45
CA ARG A 208 9.51 -8.36 -18.58
C ARG A 208 10.31 -7.83 -19.77
N GLY A 209 10.32 -6.53 -20.02
CA GLY A 209 11.09 -5.89 -21.08
C GLY A 209 12.61 -6.03 -20.93
N GLN A 210 13.11 -6.20 -19.70
CA GLN A 210 14.52 -6.37 -19.38
C GLN A 210 14.99 -7.83 -19.26
N LEU A 211 14.04 -8.77 -19.19
CA LEU A 211 14.34 -10.19 -19.02
C LEU A 211 14.58 -10.90 -20.37
N PRO A 212 15.39 -11.96 -20.41
CA PRO A 212 15.44 -12.90 -21.54
C PRO A 212 14.11 -13.60 -21.78
N ASP A 213 13.90 -14.10 -23.01
CA ASP A 213 12.62 -14.71 -23.41
C ASP A 213 12.20 -15.89 -22.51
N GLU A 214 13.14 -16.72 -22.08
CA GLU A 214 12.89 -17.83 -21.14
C GLU A 214 12.35 -17.35 -19.79
N MET A 215 12.84 -16.21 -19.28
CA MET A 215 12.43 -15.64 -18.00
C MET A 215 11.13 -14.84 -18.11
N LYS A 216 10.82 -14.26 -19.28
CA LYS A 216 9.52 -13.60 -19.53
C LYS A 216 8.36 -14.56 -19.33
N ALA A 217 8.55 -15.85 -19.63
CA ALA A 217 7.53 -16.88 -19.45
C ALA A 217 7.22 -17.20 -17.98
N LEU A 218 8.05 -16.75 -17.02
CA LEU A 218 7.78 -16.92 -15.59
C LEU A 218 6.67 -15.99 -15.09
N PHE A 219 6.46 -14.86 -15.76
CA PHE A 219 5.43 -13.90 -15.42
C PHE A 219 4.16 -14.16 -16.24
N PRO A 220 2.96 -13.93 -15.66
CA PRO A 220 1.73 -13.97 -16.43
C PRO A 220 1.78 -12.96 -17.59
N ILE A 221 1.14 -13.30 -18.70
CA ILE A 221 0.91 -12.36 -19.80
C ILE A 221 -0.26 -11.49 -19.37
N THR A 222 0.03 -10.28 -18.92
CA THR A 222 -1.01 -9.28 -18.64
C THR A 222 -1.61 -8.82 -19.97
N ALA A 223 -2.95 -8.76 -20.04
CA ALA A 223 -3.74 -8.58 -21.24
C ALA A 223 -4.04 -7.10 -21.55
#